data_AF-A0A660SH33-F1
#
_entry.id   AF-A0A660SH33-F1
#
_cell.length_a   1.000
_cell.length_b   1.000
_cell.length_c   1.000
_cell.angle_alpha   90.00
_cell.angle_beta   90.00
_cell.angle_gamma   90.00
#
_symmetry.space_group_name_H-M   'P 1'
#
loop_
_entity.id
_entity.type
_entity.pdbx_description
1 polymer ?
#
loop_
_entity_poly.entity_id
_entity_poly.type
_entity_poly.pdbx_seq_one_letter_code
_entity_poly.pdbx_strand_id
1 'polypeptide(L)'
;ANGKAIKIPGIFKAVKAVGWYIEEYGLAQVSINLTNYKISPPHLVFDECCRQAEKLGLRVTGSEIVGLVPLEAMLMAGRYYLEKQGKSPGVPEEELIDIAVKSLGLDQLYPFEPEKKIIEYTVAEPRRFETMRLRSFVNEVSLDSPTPGGGSVAALLGSLASALGSMVANLSYKDDKEMGKKGIQLQRMKDEFLRDIENDARAFDAVISAMRMKARTEEAKKEKEAKIRAAYLGAARVPLKVMERIVETLKLIGYIAEHGLLASISDAGVAARSSLACGEGAYLNVLINLKEAPDEEMKGKAESLLRQIRELSDQILDRVLSRLG
;
A
#
# COMPACT_ATOMS: atom_id res chain seq x y z
N ALA A 1 -20.99 28.38 -49.52
CA ALA A 1 -21.24 27.17 -48.71
C ALA A 1 -19.95 26.77 -48.00
N ASN A 2 -19.70 27.27 -46.78
CA ASN A 2 -18.49 26.93 -46.01
C ASN A 2 -18.80 25.76 -45.09
N GLY A 3 -18.78 24.54 -45.63
CA GLY A 3 -19.07 23.30 -44.91
C GLY A 3 -17.93 22.91 -43.96
N LYS A 4 -17.83 23.55 -42.79
CA LYS A 4 -17.00 23.04 -41.70
C LYS A 4 -17.66 21.79 -41.12
N ALA A 5 -16.96 20.66 -41.15
CA ALA A 5 -17.39 19.43 -40.48
C ALA A 5 -17.67 19.72 -39.00
N ILE A 6 -18.92 19.53 -38.58
CA ILE A 6 -19.32 19.66 -37.18
C ILE A 6 -18.69 18.49 -36.43
N LYS A 7 -17.70 18.77 -35.58
CA LYS A 7 -17.13 17.78 -34.67
C LYS A 7 -18.05 17.64 -33.47
N ILE A 8 -18.80 16.55 -33.43
CA ILE A 8 -19.57 16.17 -32.24
C ILE A 8 -18.60 15.49 -31.27
N PRO A 9 -18.44 15.99 -30.04
CA PRO A 9 -17.56 15.37 -29.05
C PRO A 9 -18.07 13.98 -28.65
N GLY A 10 -17.14 13.07 -28.39
CA GLY A 10 -17.45 11.75 -27.85
C GLY A 10 -17.85 11.79 -26.37
N ILE A 11 -18.17 10.61 -25.82
CA ILE A 11 -18.67 10.44 -24.43
C ILE A 11 -17.61 10.81 -23.40
N PHE A 12 -16.36 10.38 -23.61
CA PHE A 12 -15.26 10.59 -22.68
C PHE A 12 -14.39 11.79 -23.05
N LYS A 13 -13.94 12.52 -22.02
CA LYS A 13 -12.88 13.54 -22.13
C LYS A 13 -11.52 12.87 -22.06
N ALA A 14 -10.46 13.51 -22.57
CA ALA A 14 -9.10 12.96 -22.49
C ALA A 14 -8.94 11.54 -23.09
N VAL A 15 -9.76 11.25 -24.10
CA VAL A 15 -9.76 9.98 -24.84
C VAL A 15 -9.66 10.30 -26.33
N LYS A 16 -8.79 9.58 -27.03
CA LYS A 16 -8.72 9.56 -28.49
C LYS A 16 -8.85 8.12 -28.94
N ALA A 17 -9.86 7.82 -29.76
CA ALA A 17 -10.16 6.46 -30.18
C ALA A 17 -10.29 6.37 -31.70
N VAL A 18 -9.93 5.22 -32.26
CA VAL A 18 -10.09 4.88 -33.68
C VAL A 18 -10.48 3.40 -33.79
N GLY A 19 -11.29 3.05 -34.79
CA GLY A 19 -11.55 1.65 -35.14
C GLY A 19 -10.43 1.11 -36.03
N TRP A 20 -9.97 -0.09 -35.75
CA TRP A 20 -8.93 -0.79 -36.50
C TRP A 20 -9.32 -2.26 -36.69
N TYR A 21 -8.84 -2.92 -37.75
CA TYR A 21 -9.02 -4.36 -37.92
C TYR A 21 -7.64 -5.02 -37.87
N ILE A 22 -7.44 -5.94 -36.91
CA ILE A 22 -6.18 -6.68 -36.75
C ILE A 22 -6.29 -7.97 -37.57
N GLU A 23 -5.63 -8.01 -38.72
CA GLU A 23 -5.66 -9.16 -39.62
C GLU A 23 -5.12 -10.43 -38.96
N GLU A 24 -4.06 -10.35 -38.13
CA GLU A 24 -3.44 -11.52 -37.50
C GLU A 24 -4.39 -12.26 -36.55
N TYR A 25 -5.29 -11.53 -35.88
CA TYR A 25 -6.29 -12.12 -34.98
C TYR A 25 -7.65 -12.32 -35.65
N GLY A 26 -7.86 -11.75 -36.85
CA GLY A 26 -9.18 -11.71 -37.49
C GLY A 26 -10.23 -10.97 -36.65
N LEU A 27 -9.82 -9.94 -35.92
CA LEU A 27 -10.67 -9.20 -34.97
C LEU A 27 -10.68 -7.71 -35.27
N ALA A 28 -11.86 -7.09 -35.15
CA ALA A 28 -11.97 -5.64 -35.07
C ALA A 28 -11.60 -5.16 -33.65
N GLN A 29 -10.93 -4.02 -33.56
CA GLN A 29 -10.47 -3.41 -32.33
C GLN A 29 -10.88 -1.94 -32.27
N VAL A 30 -11.31 -1.48 -31.10
CA VAL A 30 -11.37 -0.05 -30.79
C VAL A 30 -10.05 0.33 -30.14
N SER A 31 -9.14 0.92 -30.91
CA SER A 31 -7.84 1.37 -30.41
C SER A 31 -7.99 2.71 -29.70
N ILE A 32 -7.54 2.79 -28.45
CA ILE A 32 -7.81 3.93 -27.56
C ILE A 32 -6.52 4.42 -26.91
N ASN A 33 -6.27 5.73 -27.03
CA ASN A 33 -5.30 6.46 -26.24
C ASN A 33 -6.01 7.21 -25.09
N LEU A 34 -5.78 6.76 -23.86
CA LEU A 34 -6.20 7.45 -22.64
C LEU A 34 -5.16 8.51 -22.29
N THR A 35 -5.39 9.77 -22.69
CA THR A 35 -4.40 10.84 -22.43
C THR A 35 -4.38 11.27 -20.97
N ASN A 36 -5.42 10.93 -20.19
CA ASN A 36 -5.42 11.07 -18.74
C ASN A 36 -6.40 10.05 -18.11
N TYR A 37 -5.85 8.96 -17.56
CA TYR A 37 -6.63 7.89 -16.94
C TYR A 37 -7.39 8.34 -15.68
N LYS A 38 -7.01 9.45 -15.04
CA LYS A 38 -7.72 9.98 -13.87
C LYS A 38 -9.01 10.69 -14.26
N ILE A 39 -9.09 11.20 -15.50
CA ILE A 39 -10.31 11.83 -16.05
C ILE A 39 -11.21 10.77 -16.68
N SER A 40 -10.63 9.86 -17.47
CA SER A 40 -11.34 8.76 -18.11
C SER A 40 -10.63 7.44 -17.81
N PRO A 41 -11.00 6.77 -16.71
CA PRO A 41 -10.39 5.53 -16.28
C PRO A 41 -10.63 4.38 -17.25
N PRO A 42 -9.68 3.42 -17.35
CA PRO A 42 -9.77 2.33 -18.32
C PRO A 42 -11.04 1.48 -18.16
N HIS A 43 -11.46 1.20 -16.93
CA HIS A 43 -12.68 0.41 -16.65
C HIS A 43 -13.96 1.09 -17.11
N LEU A 44 -14.08 2.43 -16.98
CA LEU A 44 -15.26 3.15 -17.48
C LEU A 44 -15.29 3.18 -19.00
N VAL A 45 -14.13 3.38 -19.63
CA VAL A 45 -14.02 3.40 -21.09
C VAL A 45 -14.32 2.01 -21.66
N PHE A 46 -13.79 0.95 -21.04
CA PHE A 46 -14.04 -0.43 -21.45
C PHE A 46 -15.51 -0.85 -21.28
N ASP A 47 -16.12 -0.57 -20.12
CA ASP A 47 -17.55 -0.86 -19.88
C ASP A 47 -18.45 -0.14 -20.90
N GLU A 48 -18.10 1.10 -21.26
CA GLU A 48 -18.83 1.86 -22.27
C GLU A 48 -18.63 1.30 -23.68
N CYS A 49 -17.42 0.85 -24.04
CA CYS A 49 -17.19 0.13 -25.29
C CYS A 49 -18.06 -1.14 -25.38
N CYS A 50 -18.13 -1.92 -24.29
CA CYS A 50 -19.01 -3.10 -24.20
C CYS A 50 -20.48 -2.71 -24.43
N ARG A 51 -20.96 -1.69 -23.72
CA ARG A 51 -22.34 -1.20 -23.84
C ARG A 51 -22.68 -0.70 -25.25
N GLN A 52 -21.73 -0.05 -25.93
CA GLN A 52 -21.94 0.42 -27.31
C GLN A 52 -21.93 -0.73 -28.31
N ALA A 53 -21.07 -1.73 -28.12
CA ALA A 53 -21.06 -2.94 -28.94
C ALA A 53 -22.38 -3.71 -28.81
N GLU A 54 -22.90 -3.88 -27.59
CA GLU A 54 -24.16 -4.59 -27.32
C GLU A 54 -25.36 -3.96 -28.06
N LYS A 55 -25.42 -2.63 -28.14
CA LYS A 55 -26.48 -1.93 -28.91
C LYS A 55 -26.45 -2.23 -30.40
N LEU A 56 -25.30 -2.65 -30.91
CA LEU A 56 -25.11 -3.04 -32.32
C LEU A 56 -25.24 -4.55 -32.52
N GLY A 57 -25.61 -5.31 -31.47
CA GLY A 57 -25.65 -6.77 -31.51
C GLY A 57 -24.25 -7.42 -31.55
N LEU A 58 -23.21 -6.67 -31.19
CA LEU A 58 -21.82 -7.13 -31.15
C LEU A 58 -21.43 -7.49 -29.72
N ARG A 59 -20.42 -8.35 -29.58
CA ARG A 59 -19.83 -8.73 -28.29
C ARG A 59 -18.37 -8.31 -28.25
N VAL A 60 -17.96 -7.65 -27.18
CA VAL A 60 -16.53 -7.43 -26.87
C VAL A 60 -15.96 -8.72 -26.31
N THR A 61 -14.84 -9.18 -26.88
CA THR A 61 -14.21 -10.48 -26.54
C THR A 61 -13.00 -10.35 -25.62
N GLY A 62 -12.57 -9.13 -25.31
CA GLY A 62 -11.42 -8.86 -24.43
C GLY A 62 -10.87 -7.46 -24.67
N SER A 63 -9.75 -7.15 -24.04
CA SER A 63 -8.96 -5.96 -24.33
C SER A 63 -7.47 -6.24 -24.17
N GLU A 64 -6.63 -5.27 -24.51
CA GLU A 64 -5.21 -5.35 -24.25
C GLU A 64 -4.64 -4.00 -23.84
N ILE A 65 -3.52 -4.05 -23.12
CA ILE A 65 -2.68 -2.88 -22.86
C ILE A 65 -1.43 -2.98 -23.72
N VAL A 66 -1.31 -2.03 -24.66
CA VAL A 66 -0.09 -1.82 -25.44
C VAL A 66 0.88 -0.96 -24.63
N GLY A 67 2.08 -1.48 -24.39
CA GLY A 67 3.08 -0.83 -23.53
C GLY A 67 2.85 -1.08 -22.04
N LEU A 68 3.09 -0.05 -21.23
CA LEU A 68 2.99 -0.09 -19.77
C LEU A 68 1.77 0.68 -19.26
N VAL A 69 1.22 0.26 -18.12
CA VAL A 69 0.10 0.90 -17.43
C VAL A 69 0.52 1.35 -16.01
N PRO A 70 0.08 2.52 -15.53
CA PRO A 70 0.25 2.91 -14.13
C PRO A 70 -0.51 1.96 -13.19
N LEU A 71 0.13 1.57 -12.07
CA LEU A 71 -0.47 0.72 -11.03
C LEU A 71 -1.81 1.28 -10.57
N GLU A 72 -1.88 2.58 -10.29
CA GLU A 72 -3.11 3.23 -9.82
C GLU A 72 -4.29 3.04 -10.78
N ALA A 73 -4.06 3.01 -12.10
CA ALA A 73 -5.14 2.79 -13.07
C ALA A 73 -5.73 1.37 -12.94
N MET A 74 -4.89 0.39 -12.64
CA MET A 74 -5.30 -0.99 -12.38
C MET A 74 -5.99 -1.12 -11.03
N LEU A 75 -5.49 -0.48 -9.97
CA LEU A 75 -6.12 -0.48 -8.65
C LEU A 75 -7.52 0.17 -8.69
N MET A 76 -7.66 1.29 -9.40
CA MET A 76 -8.96 1.93 -9.62
C MET A 76 -9.94 0.97 -10.33
N ALA A 77 -9.49 0.24 -11.35
CA ALA A 77 -10.32 -0.74 -12.05
C ALA A 77 -10.72 -1.91 -11.13
N GLY A 78 -9.77 -2.48 -10.38
CA GLY A 78 -10.04 -3.56 -9.44
C GLY A 78 -11.08 -3.17 -8.39
N ARG A 79 -10.92 -1.99 -7.77
CA ARG A 79 -11.88 -1.47 -6.79
C ARG A 79 -13.26 -1.25 -7.41
N TYR A 80 -13.33 -0.63 -8.58
CA TYR A 80 -14.59 -0.41 -9.30
C TYR A 80 -15.35 -1.72 -9.55
N TYR A 81 -14.67 -2.75 -10.05
CA TYR A 81 -15.33 -4.03 -10.34
C TYR A 81 -15.70 -4.81 -9.08
N LEU A 82 -14.93 -4.73 -8.00
CA LEU A 82 -15.33 -5.30 -6.70
C LEU A 82 -16.59 -4.62 -6.16
N GLU A 83 -16.64 -3.30 -6.19
CA GLU A 83 -17.81 -2.54 -5.73
C GLU A 83 -19.05 -2.86 -6.57
N LYS A 84 -18.89 -2.99 -7.89
CA LYS A 84 -19.95 -3.43 -8.82
C LYS A 84 -20.47 -4.84 -8.49
N GLN A 85 -19.62 -5.70 -7.93
CA GLN A 85 -19.98 -7.04 -7.42
C GLN A 85 -20.56 -7.01 -5.99
N GLY A 86 -20.66 -5.83 -5.36
CA GLY A 86 -21.09 -5.69 -3.98
C GLY A 86 -20.04 -6.13 -2.95
N LYS A 87 -18.78 -6.30 -3.36
CA LYS A 87 -17.65 -6.69 -2.51
C LYS A 87 -16.87 -5.46 -2.02
N SER A 88 -16.17 -5.61 -0.91
CA SER A 88 -15.36 -4.54 -0.34
C SER A 88 -14.20 -4.20 -1.29
N PRO A 89 -13.91 -2.92 -1.54
CA PRO A 89 -12.72 -2.51 -2.27
C PRO A 89 -11.44 -2.61 -1.42
N GLY A 90 -11.54 -2.86 -0.10
CA GLY A 90 -10.43 -2.87 0.85
C GLY A 90 -9.60 -4.17 0.89
N VAL A 91 -9.30 -4.75 -0.27
CA VAL A 91 -8.54 -6.02 -0.39
C VAL A 91 -7.07 -5.79 -0.77
N PRO A 92 -6.19 -6.80 -0.67
CA PRO A 92 -4.79 -6.70 -1.08
C PRO A 92 -4.60 -6.23 -2.53
N GLU A 93 -3.45 -5.62 -2.81
CA GLU A 93 -3.11 -5.07 -4.12
C GLU A 93 -3.22 -6.14 -5.23
N GLU A 94 -2.70 -7.33 -4.96
CA GLU A 94 -2.66 -8.46 -5.90
C GLU A 94 -4.07 -8.90 -6.31
N GLU A 95 -5.02 -8.89 -5.36
CA GLU A 95 -6.43 -9.21 -5.63
C GLU A 95 -7.07 -8.14 -6.52
N LEU A 96 -6.76 -6.86 -6.29
CA LEU A 96 -7.26 -5.77 -7.15
C LEU A 96 -6.74 -5.88 -8.57
N ILE A 97 -5.47 -6.24 -8.74
CA ILE A 97 -4.88 -6.46 -10.06
C ILE A 97 -5.52 -7.65 -10.75
N ASP A 98 -5.69 -8.79 -10.07
CA ASP A 98 -6.34 -9.97 -10.65
C ASP A 98 -7.78 -9.67 -11.10
N ILE A 99 -8.57 -8.99 -10.26
CA ILE A 99 -9.93 -8.57 -10.60
C ILE A 99 -9.93 -7.60 -11.78
N ALA A 100 -9.01 -6.63 -11.83
CA ALA A 100 -8.91 -5.70 -12.94
C ALA A 100 -8.58 -6.43 -14.25
N VAL A 101 -7.61 -7.34 -14.24
CA VAL A 101 -7.19 -8.14 -15.40
C VAL A 101 -8.36 -8.93 -15.97
N LYS A 102 -9.05 -9.70 -15.11
CA LYS A 102 -10.19 -10.54 -15.51
C LYS A 102 -11.36 -9.70 -16.02
N SER A 103 -11.69 -8.62 -15.31
CA SER A 103 -12.89 -7.81 -15.62
C SER A 103 -12.71 -6.96 -16.88
N LEU A 104 -11.48 -6.52 -17.16
CA LEU A 104 -11.13 -5.83 -18.41
C LEU A 104 -10.85 -6.81 -19.56
N GLY A 105 -10.77 -8.11 -19.29
CA GLY A 105 -10.41 -9.13 -20.29
C GLY A 105 -9.01 -8.93 -20.87
N LEU A 106 -8.06 -8.48 -20.04
CA LEU A 106 -6.67 -8.19 -20.46
C LEU A 106 -5.84 -9.43 -20.76
N ASP A 107 -6.34 -10.60 -20.37
CA ASP A 107 -5.71 -11.91 -20.52
C ASP A 107 -6.32 -12.76 -21.65
N GLN A 108 -7.24 -12.19 -22.44
CA GLN A 108 -8.01 -12.94 -23.45
C GLN A 108 -7.26 -13.17 -24.76
N LEU A 109 -6.36 -12.26 -25.15
CA LEU A 109 -5.52 -12.42 -26.33
C LEU A 109 -4.23 -13.18 -26.02
N TYR A 110 -3.63 -12.89 -24.86
CA TYR A 110 -2.41 -13.51 -24.33
C TYR A 110 -2.34 -13.25 -22.83
N PRO A 111 -1.54 -14.02 -22.06
CA PRO A 111 -1.41 -13.82 -20.62
C PRO A 111 -0.98 -12.39 -20.26
N PHE A 112 -1.69 -11.77 -19.31
CA PHE A 112 -1.25 -10.50 -18.74
C PHE A 112 -0.21 -10.77 -17.65
N GLU A 113 1.01 -10.25 -17.84
CA GLU A 113 2.11 -10.37 -16.87
C GLU A 113 2.29 -9.03 -16.11
N PRO A 114 1.76 -8.87 -14.88
CA PRO A 114 1.80 -7.59 -14.16
C PRO A 114 3.22 -7.03 -14.01
N GLU A 115 4.21 -7.89 -13.72
CA GLU A 115 5.63 -7.53 -13.54
C GLU A 115 6.26 -6.90 -14.80
N LYS A 116 5.68 -7.15 -15.98
CA LYS A 116 6.17 -6.60 -17.26
C LYS A 116 5.30 -5.47 -17.80
N LYS A 117 4.09 -5.30 -17.26
CA LYS A 117 3.07 -4.37 -17.79
C LYS A 117 2.81 -3.19 -16.85
N ILE A 118 3.01 -3.33 -15.55
CA ILE A 118 2.77 -2.27 -14.57
C ILE A 118 4.06 -1.47 -14.35
N ILE A 119 4.00 -0.16 -14.56
CA ILE A 119 5.17 0.74 -14.50
C ILE A 119 5.90 0.58 -13.17
N GLU A 120 5.18 0.70 -12.06
CA GLU A 120 5.72 0.68 -10.70
C GLU A 120 6.39 -0.65 -10.36
N TYR A 121 5.92 -1.77 -10.91
CA TYR A 121 6.54 -3.08 -10.72
C TYR A 121 7.82 -3.21 -11.56
N THR A 122 7.81 -2.70 -12.79
CA THR A 122 8.97 -2.78 -13.70
C THR A 122 10.19 -1.99 -13.18
N VAL A 123 9.97 -0.98 -12.33
CA VAL A 123 11.03 -0.15 -11.73
C VAL A 123 11.23 -0.42 -10.23
N ALA A 124 10.55 -1.41 -9.67
CA ALA A 124 10.63 -1.71 -8.24
C ALA A 124 12.05 -2.18 -7.86
N GLU A 125 12.56 -1.67 -6.75
CA GLU A 125 13.81 -2.17 -6.17
C GLU A 125 13.60 -3.57 -5.59
N PRO A 126 14.63 -4.44 -5.60
CA PRO A 126 14.56 -5.74 -4.95
C PRO A 126 14.21 -5.61 -3.46
N ARG A 127 13.24 -6.39 -3.01
CA ARG A 127 12.81 -6.42 -1.60
C ARG A 127 13.43 -7.64 -0.91
N ARG A 128 14.28 -7.43 0.10
CA ARG A 128 15.05 -8.47 0.80
C ARG A 128 14.18 -9.33 1.71
N PHE A 129 13.23 -8.73 2.42
CA PHE A 129 12.44 -9.34 3.48
C PHE A 129 10.96 -9.46 3.13
N GLU A 130 10.38 -8.51 2.40
CA GLU A 130 8.93 -8.51 2.12
C GLU A 130 8.45 -9.75 1.36
N THR A 131 9.34 -10.37 0.58
CA THR A 131 9.03 -11.56 -0.24
C THR A 131 9.39 -12.88 0.46
N MET A 132 9.95 -12.83 1.68
CA MET A 132 10.30 -14.04 2.40
C MET A 132 9.06 -14.79 2.86
N ARG A 133 9.14 -16.12 2.85
CA ARG A 133 8.15 -16.96 3.56
C ARG A 133 8.23 -16.66 5.05
N LEU A 134 7.09 -16.65 5.74
CA LEU A 134 7.01 -16.35 7.17
C LEU A 134 8.01 -17.15 8.01
N ARG A 135 8.12 -18.47 7.79
CA ARG A 135 9.10 -19.31 8.50
C ARG A 135 10.54 -18.86 8.25
N SER A 136 10.87 -18.47 7.01
CA SER A 136 12.21 -17.98 6.67
C SER A 136 12.49 -16.65 7.35
N PHE A 137 11.52 -15.72 7.37
CA PHE A 137 11.66 -14.44 8.06
C PHE A 137 11.88 -14.63 9.57
N VAL A 138 11.07 -15.47 10.23
CA VAL A 138 11.22 -15.77 11.66
C VAL A 138 12.56 -16.43 11.97
N ASN A 139 13.00 -17.37 11.13
CA ASN A 139 14.33 -17.96 11.26
C ASN A 139 15.41 -16.89 11.15
N GLU A 140 15.33 -16.01 10.14
CA GLU A 140 16.32 -14.95 9.92
C GLU A 140 16.41 -13.98 11.11
N VAL A 141 15.28 -13.56 11.68
CA VAL A 141 15.23 -12.73 12.91
C VAL A 141 15.92 -13.41 14.11
N SER A 142 15.97 -14.74 14.14
CA SER A 142 16.57 -15.51 15.23
C SER A 142 18.06 -15.82 15.04
N LEU A 143 18.67 -15.39 13.93
CA LEU A 143 20.08 -15.59 13.65
C LEU A 143 20.94 -14.47 14.24
N ASP A 144 22.26 -14.71 14.26
CA ASP A 144 23.27 -13.69 14.54
C ASP A 144 23.48 -12.78 13.32
N SER A 145 22.39 -12.23 12.80
CA SER A 145 22.38 -11.23 11.73
C SER A 145 21.87 -9.90 12.29
N PRO A 146 22.46 -8.75 11.89
CA PRO A 146 22.05 -7.46 12.44
C PRO A 146 20.71 -6.97 11.89
N THR A 147 20.28 -7.47 10.72
CA THR A 147 19.00 -7.16 10.07
C THR A 147 18.44 -8.43 9.41
N PRO A 148 17.15 -8.75 9.62
CA PRO A 148 16.09 -7.97 10.26
C PRO A 148 16.13 -8.05 11.80
N GLY A 149 15.81 -6.96 12.49
CA GLY A 149 15.90 -6.85 13.95
C GLY A 149 14.62 -6.37 14.64
N GLY A 150 14.76 -5.75 15.82
CA GLY A 150 13.62 -5.27 16.61
C GLY A 150 12.73 -4.24 15.89
N GLY A 151 13.34 -3.31 15.14
CA GLY A 151 12.60 -2.34 14.32
C GLY A 151 11.78 -3.00 13.22
N SER A 152 12.38 -3.97 12.53
CA SER A 152 11.73 -4.82 11.54
C SER A 152 10.53 -5.60 12.11
N VAL A 153 10.67 -6.21 13.29
CA VAL A 153 9.56 -6.91 13.97
C VAL A 153 8.46 -5.95 14.42
N ALA A 154 8.82 -4.76 14.92
CA ALA A 154 7.84 -3.73 15.28
C ALA A 154 7.02 -3.29 14.06
N ALA A 155 7.66 -3.05 12.92
CA ALA A 155 6.98 -2.73 11.67
C ALA A 155 6.06 -3.88 11.21
N LEU A 156 6.51 -5.13 11.29
CA LEU A 156 5.68 -6.30 10.98
C LEU A 156 4.41 -6.36 11.85
N LEU A 157 4.51 -6.06 13.15
CA LEU A 157 3.34 -5.98 14.04
C LEU A 157 2.34 -4.90 13.61
N GLY A 158 2.83 -3.75 13.14
CA GLY A 158 1.99 -2.71 12.55
C GLY A 158 1.27 -3.17 11.27
N SER A 159 1.98 -3.93 10.42
CA SER A 159 1.41 -4.52 9.21
C SER A 159 0.30 -5.53 9.54
N LEU A 160 0.54 -6.42 10.49
CA LEU A 160 -0.44 -7.42 10.93
C LEU A 160 -1.66 -6.76 11.59
N ALA A 161 -1.46 -5.73 12.43
CA ALA A 161 -2.56 -4.95 12.99
C ALA A 161 -3.42 -4.30 11.90
N SER A 162 -2.78 -3.72 10.89
CA SER A 162 -3.46 -3.12 9.74
C SER A 162 -4.24 -4.16 8.93
N ALA A 163 -3.65 -5.34 8.72
CA ALA A 163 -4.29 -6.44 8.01
C ALA A 163 -5.53 -6.96 8.75
N LEU A 164 -5.46 -7.16 10.07
CA LEU A 164 -6.60 -7.55 10.90
C LEU A 164 -7.71 -6.49 10.87
N GLY A 165 -7.36 -5.21 11.02
CA GLY A 165 -8.32 -4.12 10.88
C GLY A 165 -9.01 -4.14 9.51
N SER A 166 -8.23 -4.32 8.43
CA SER A 166 -8.78 -4.41 7.08
C SER A 166 -9.73 -5.61 6.90
N MET A 167 -9.39 -6.77 7.47
CA MET A 167 -10.25 -7.95 7.47
C MET A 167 -11.60 -7.64 8.14
N VAL A 168 -11.61 -7.06 9.34
CA VAL A 168 -12.85 -6.71 10.04
C VAL A 168 -13.66 -5.68 9.25
N ALA A 169 -13.00 -4.68 8.66
CA ALA A 169 -13.66 -3.72 7.78
C ALA A 169 -14.32 -4.41 6.57
N ASN A 170 -13.65 -5.37 5.94
CA ASN A 170 -14.20 -6.13 4.82
C ASN A 170 -15.39 -7.00 5.22
N LEU A 171 -15.35 -7.65 6.39
CA LEU A 171 -16.47 -8.41 6.94
C LEU A 171 -17.68 -7.52 7.24
N SER A 172 -17.45 -6.26 7.60
CA SER A 172 -18.48 -5.28 7.96
C SER A 172 -19.01 -4.47 6.77
N TYR A 173 -18.38 -4.58 5.59
CA TYR A 173 -18.66 -3.73 4.42
C TYR A 173 -20.08 -3.85 3.86
N LYS A 174 -20.73 -5.00 4.04
CA LYS A 174 -22.09 -5.20 3.52
C LYS A 174 -23.09 -4.28 4.23
N ASP A 175 -22.89 -4.09 5.53
CA ASP A 175 -23.80 -3.34 6.39
C ASP A 175 -23.40 -1.86 6.48
N ASP A 176 -22.11 -1.55 6.34
CA ASP A 176 -21.59 -0.19 6.32
C ASP A 176 -20.58 0.03 5.18
N LYS A 177 -20.94 0.85 4.20
CA LYS A 177 -20.08 1.15 3.05
C LYS A 177 -18.87 2.01 3.41
N GLU A 178 -18.90 2.76 4.51
CA GLU A 178 -17.73 3.50 4.98
C GLU A 178 -16.58 2.57 5.38
N MET A 179 -16.88 1.33 5.78
CA MET A 179 -15.86 0.30 6.03
C MET A 179 -14.99 0.02 4.82
N GLY A 180 -15.51 0.20 3.59
CA GLY A 180 -14.72 0.03 2.38
C GLY A 180 -13.57 1.04 2.34
N LYS A 181 -13.84 2.31 2.66
CA LYS A 181 -12.81 3.36 2.71
C LYS A 181 -11.79 3.09 3.82
N LYS A 182 -12.24 2.64 4.99
CA LYS A 182 -11.35 2.25 6.10
C LYS A 182 -10.46 1.06 5.72
N GLY A 183 -11.03 0.06 5.06
CA GLY A 183 -10.33 -1.10 4.54
C GLY A 183 -9.24 -0.71 3.53
N ILE A 184 -9.53 0.21 2.60
CA ILE A 184 -8.53 0.76 1.66
C ILE A 184 -7.38 1.43 2.42
N GLN A 185 -7.69 2.27 3.40
CA GLN A 185 -6.68 2.97 4.20
C GLN A 185 -5.80 1.96 4.97
N LEU A 186 -6.40 0.91 5.55
CA LEU A 186 -5.67 -0.12 6.28
C LEU A 186 -4.80 -1.02 5.39
N GLN A 187 -5.25 -1.35 4.18
CA GLN A 187 -4.40 -2.04 3.20
C GLN A 187 -3.16 -1.20 2.86
N ARG A 188 -3.35 0.11 2.65
CA ARG A 188 -2.23 1.03 2.45
C ARG A 188 -1.29 1.06 3.66
N MET A 189 -1.81 1.13 4.89
CA MET A 189 -0.96 1.10 6.09
C MET A 189 -0.20 -0.23 6.20
N LYS A 190 -0.85 -1.36 5.91
CA LYS A 190 -0.22 -2.69 5.88
C LYS A 190 1.00 -2.70 4.95
N ASP A 191 0.87 -2.18 3.74
CA ASP A 191 1.97 -2.15 2.76
C ASP A 191 3.05 -1.14 3.12
N GLU A 192 2.69 0.00 3.70
CA GLU A 192 3.68 0.98 4.19
C GLU A 192 4.51 0.40 5.36
N PHE A 193 3.89 -0.36 6.28
CA PHE A 193 4.63 -1.04 7.34
C PHE A 193 5.53 -2.17 6.83
N LEU A 194 5.12 -2.91 5.78
CA LEU A 194 6.00 -3.89 5.14
C LEU A 194 7.25 -3.20 4.54
N ARG A 195 7.06 -2.06 3.88
CA ARG A 195 8.18 -1.25 3.37
C ARG A 195 9.08 -0.72 4.46
N ASP A 196 8.55 -0.47 5.65
CA ASP A 196 9.36 -0.01 6.78
C ASP A 196 10.31 -1.08 7.31
N ILE A 197 10.06 -2.37 7.05
CA ILE A 197 11.03 -3.46 7.32
C ILE A 197 12.29 -3.26 6.46
N GLU A 198 12.13 -2.97 5.17
CA GLU A 198 13.25 -2.67 4.27
C GLU A 198 13.91 -1.34 4.62
N ASN A 199 13.12 -0.32 4.98
CA ASN A 199 13.65 0.98 5.36
C ASN A 199 14.52 0.90 6.61
N ASP A 200 14.11 0.12 7.61
CA ASP A 200 14.86 -0.15 8.84
C ASP A 200 16.23 -0.79 8.50
N ALA A 201 16.21 -1.83 7.67
CA ALA A 201 17.45 -2.49 7.25
C ALA A 201 18.37 -1.57 6.44
N ARG A 202 17.83 -0.80 5.49
CA ARG A 202 18.62 0.17 4.71
C ARG A 202 19.20 1.28 5.58
N ALA A 203 18.47 1.74 6.59
CA ALA A 203 18.96 2.75 7.50
C ALA A 203 20.09 2.21 8.38
N PHE A 204 19.98 0.96 8.84
CA PHE A 204 21.06 0.28 9.55
C PHE A 204 22.32 0.12 8.67
N ASP A 205 22.16 -0.31 7.42
CA ASP A 205 23.28 -0.45 6.47
C ASP A 205 23.99 0.89 6.23
N ALA A 206 23.23 2.00 6.19
CA ALA A 206 23.79 3.34 6.08
C ALA A 206 24.64 3.74 7.31
N VAL A 207 24.20 3.37 8.52
CA VAL A 207 24.98 3.59 9.75
C VAL A 207 26.29 2.79 9.70
N ILE A 208 26.23 1.51 9.36
CA ILE A 208 27.42 0.65 9.24
C ILE A 208 28.38 1.17 8.17
N SER A 209 27.86 1.61 7.02
CA SER A 209 28.66 2.19 5.94
C SER A 209 29.40 3.45 6.42
N ALA A 210 28.70 4.36 7.11
CA ALA A 210 29.31 5.57 7.68
C ALA A 210 30.40 5.24 8.71
N MET A 211 30.19 4.25 9.56
CA MET A 211 31.19 3.79 10.54
C MET A 211 32.46 3.23 9.88
N ARG A 212 32.32 2.53 8.75
CA ARG A 212 33.43 1.90 8.02
C ARG A 212 34.28 2.90 7.22
N MET A 213 33.85 4.15 7.06
CA MET A 213 34.61 5.17 6.35
C MET A 213 36.03 5.33 6.94
N LYS A 214 37.05 5.34 6.08
CA LYS A 214 38.42 5.64 6.48
C LYS A 214 38.60 7.14 6.60
N ALA A 215 39.17 7.60 7.71
CA ALA A 215 39.49 9.00 7.93
C ALA A 215 40.93 9.12 8.44
N ARG A 216 41.79 9.82 7.70
CA ARG A 216 43.24 9.96 8.01
C ARG A 216 43.67 11.40 8.30
N THR A 217 42.89 12.39 7.89
CA THR A 217 43.09 13.80 8.20
C THR A 217 42.05 14.29 9.20
N GLU A 218 42.30 15.41 9.88
CA GLU A 218 41.34 16.01 10.81
C GLU A 218 40.05 16.44 10.11
N GLU A 219 40.14 16.95 8.89
CA GLU A 219 38.98 17.28 8.06
C GLU A 219 38.16 16.04 7.72
N ALA A 220 38.82 14.93 7.35
CA ALA A 220 38.14 13.68 7.05
C ALA A 220 37.51 13.04 8.29
N LYS A 221 38.09 13.24 9.48
CA LYS A 221 37.50 12.79 10.75
C LYS A 221 36.20 13.54 11.05
N LYS A 222 36.21 14.88 10.93
CA LYS A 222 35.01 15.71 11.10
C LYS A 222 33.92 15.35 10.11
N GLU A 223 34.27 15.12 8.84
CA GLU A 223 33.31 14.68 7.82
C GLU A 223 32.71 13.31 8.16
N LYS A 224 33.54 12.37 8.62
CA LYS A 224 33.08 11.04 9.05
C LYS A 224 32.11 11.15 10.24
N GLU A 225 32.45 11.93 11.26
CA GLU A 225 31.57 12.15 12.42
C GLU A 225 30.22 12.76 12.01
N ALA A 226 30.23 13.75 11.12
CA ALA A 226 29.01 14.35 10.57
C ALA A 226 28.15 13.32 9.82
N LYS A 227 28.78 12.44 9.01
CA LYS A 227 28.08 11.37 8.29
C LYS A 227 27.51 10.30 9.21
N ILE A 228 28.23 9.90 10.25
CA ILE A 228 27.73 8.95 11.26
C ILE A 228 26.52 9.55 11.98
N ARG A 229 26.63 10.80 12.44
CA ARG A 229 25.50 11.49 13.09
C ARG A 229 24.29 11.58 12.17
N ALA A 230 24.49 11.96 10.91
CA ALA A 230 23.41 12.03 9.92
C ALA A 230 22.76 10.66 9.66
N ALA A 231 23.56 9.59 9.61
CA ALA A 231 23.06 8.22 9.44
C ALA A 231 22.21 7.78 10.63
N TYR A 232 22.65 8.04 11.88
CA TYR A 232 21.85 7.73 13.07
C TYR A 232 20.55 8.53 13.15
N LEU A 233 20.57 9.83 12.79
CA LEU A 233 19.34 10.62 12.69
C LEU A 233 18.42 10.08 11.58
N GLY A 234 18.99 9.59 10.47
CA GLY A 234 18.25 8.87 9.42
C GLY A 234 17.59 7.59 9.96
N ALA A 235 18.34 6.79 10.70
CA ALA A 235 17.87 5.56 11.34
C ALA A 235 16.80 5.81 12.40
N ALA A 236 16.90 6.89 13.19
CA ALA A 236 15.87 7.27 14.16
C ALA A 236 14.56 7.75 13.51
N ARG A 237 14.63 8.34 12.31
CA ARG A 237 13.43 8.82 11.58
C ARG A 237 12.54 7.69 11.07
N VAL A 238 13.10 6.51 10.77
CA VAL A 238 12.31 5.35 10.31
C VAL A 238 11.30 4.90 11.38
N PRO A 239 11.71 4.50 12.60
CA PRO A 239 10.77 4.12 13.64
C PRO A 239 9.89 5.30 14.12
N LEU A 240 10.35 6.55 14.03
CA LEU A 240 9.46 7.70 14.31
C LEU A 240 8.27 7.76 13.34
N LYS A 241 8.49 7.53 12.04
CA LYS A 241 7.41 7.43 11.05
C LYS A 241 6.50 6.22 11.31
N VAL A 242 7.06 5.10 11.76
CA VAL A 242 6.27 3.93 12.20
C VAL A 242 5.32 4.33 13.34
N MET A 243 5.80 5.11 14.32
CA MET A 243 4.96 5.62 15.42
C MET A 243 3.88 6.61 14.94
N GLU A 244 4.19 7.50 14.00
CA GLU A 244 3.18 8.41 13.42
C GLU A 244 2.08 7.61 12.71
N ARG A 245 2.48 6.61 11.92
CA ARG A 245 1.54 5.77 11.18
C ARG A 245 0.69 4.88 12.07
N ILE A 246 1.25 4.38 13.17
CA ILE A 246 0.49 3.50 14.07
C ILE A 246 -0.59 4.27 14.84
N VAL A 247 -0.40 5.57 15.10
CA VAL A 247 -1.47 6.44 15.61
C VAL A 247 -2.64 6.50 14.62
N GLU A 248 -2.38 6.75 13.34
CA GLU A 248 -3.43 6.76 12.32
C GLU A 248 -4.10 5.39 12.15
N THR A 249 -3.32 4.31 12.26
CA THR A 249 -3.83 2.94 12.23
C THR A 249 -4.76 2.67 13.42
N LEU A 250 -4.38 3.08 14.63
CA LEU A 250 -5.22 2.94 15.82
C LEU A 250 -6.52 3.72 15.71
N LYS A 251 -6.53 4.92 15.11
CA LYS A 251 -7.78 5.66 14.85
C LYS A 251 -8.73 4.90 13.93
N LEU A 252 -8.19 4.24 12.90
CA LEU A 252 -8.97 3.39 12.00
C LEU A 252 -9.50 2.15 12.72
N ILE A 253 -8.66 1.48 13.52
CA ILE A 253 -9.05 0.33 14.33
C ILE A 253 -10.11 0.72 15.36
N GLY A 254 -10.03 1.90 15.98
CA GLY A 254 -11.03 2.36 16.94
C GLY A 254 -12.41 2.57 16.33
N TYR A 255 -12.46 3.09 15.10
CA TYR A 255 -13.71 3.15 14.33
C TYR A 255 -14.28 1.76 14.07
N ILE A 256 -13.41 0.81 13.69
CA ILE A 256 -13.79 -0.59 13.43
C ILE A 256 -14.25 -1.29 14.70
N ALA A 257 -13.61 -1.05 15.84
CA ALA A 257 -14.02 -1.62 17.12
C ALA A 257 -15.40 -1.12 17.57
N GLU A 258 -15.82 0.05 17.10
CA GLU A 258 -17.13 0.63 17.43
C GLU A 258 -18.23 0.18 16.47
N HIS A 259 -17.95 0.22 15.17
CA HIS A 259 -18.97 0.04 14.12
C HIS A 259 -18.88 -1.33 13.43
N GLY A 260 -17.79 -2.05 13.62
CA GLY A 260 -17.55 -3.33 12.99
C GLY A 260 -18.42 -4.46 13.54
N LEU A 261 -18.47 -5.54 12.75
CA LEU A 261 -19.21 -6.75 13.05
C LEU A 261 -18.78 -7.34 14.39
N LEU A 262 -19.77 -7.62 15.26
CA LEU A 262 -19.51 -8.16 16.59
C LEU A 262 -18.79 -9.51 16.57
N ALA A 263 -19.09 -10.36 15.57
CA ALA A 263 -18.49 -11.69 15.43
C ALA A 263 -16.96 -11.67 15.20
N SER A 264 -16.40 -10.52 14.80
CA SER A 264 -14.97 -10.32 14.56
C SER A 264 -14.38 -9.23 15.46
N ILE A 265 -15.05 -8.88 16.56
CA ILE A 265 -14.61 -7.78 17.43
C ILE A 265 -13.31 -8.11 18.18
N SER A 266 -13.06 -9.39 18.45
CA SER A 266 -11.81 -9.86 19.04
C SER A 266 -10.60 -9.51 18.17
N ASP A 267 -10.75 -9.54 16.85
CA ASP A 267 -9.68 -9.22 15.90
C ASP A 267 -9.28 -7.75 15.98
N ALA A 268 -10.24 -6.85 16.27
CA ALA A 268 -9.95 -5.44 16.53
C ALA A 268 -9.15 -5.26 17.83
N GLY A 269 -9.42 -6.07 18.87
CA GLY A 269 -8.66 -6.07 20.11
C GLY A 269 -7.22 -6.56 19.92
N VAL A 270 -7.03 -7.65 19.17
CA VAL A 270 -5.69 -8.13 18.79
C VAL A 270 -4.96 -7.06 17.97
N ALA A 271 -5.61 -6.46 16.98
CA ALA A 271 -5.03 -5.38 16.20
C ALA A 271 -4.57 -4.20 17.08
N ALA A 272 -5.38 -3.78 18.05
CA ALA A 272 -5.01 -2.70 18.97
C ALA A 272 -3.79 -3.03 19.85
N ARG A 273 -3.64 -4.27 20.30
CA ARG A 273 -2.48 -4.71 21.09
C ARG A 273 -1.24 -4.92 20.23
N SER A 274 -1.38 -5.43 19.01
CA SER A 274 -0.29 -5.47 18.03
C SER A 274 0.18 -4.06 17.67
N SER A 275 -0.72 -3.10 17.55
CA SER A 275 -0.38 -1.68 17.35
C SER A 275 0.38 -1.09 18.54
N LEU A 276 0.01 -1.42 19.77
CA LEU A 276 0.76 -0.99 20.95
C LEU A 276 2.19 -1.54 20.93
N ALA A 277 2.35 -2.84 20.71
CA ALA A 277 3.66 -3.48 20.64
C ALA A 277 4.52 -2.91 19.48
N CYS A 278 3.91 -2.59 18.34
CA CYS A 278 4.56 -1.86 17.24
C CYS A 278 5.06 -0.48 17.72
N GLY A 279 4.21 0.32 18.35
CA GLY A 279 4.57 1.66 18.83
C GLY A 279 5.65 1.65 19.91
N GLU A 280 5.58 0.73 20.87
CA GLU A 280 6.59 0.55 21.91
C GLU A 280 7.92 0.06 21.34
N GLY A 281 7.88 -0.92 20.44
CA GLY A 281 9.06 -1.40 19.73
C GLY A 281 9.72 -0.30 18.91
N ALA A 282 8.94 0.49 18.16
CA ALA A 282 9.43 1.62 17.40
C ALA A 282 10.05 2.69 18.32
N TYR A 283 9.40 3.04 19.44
CA TYR A 283 9.94 3.98 20.41
C TYR A 283 11.32 3.57 20.94
N LEU A 284 11.50 2.29 21.29
CA LEU A 284 12.80 1.77 21.73
C LEU A 284 13.88 1.93 20.64
N ASN A 285 13.51 1.71 19.37
CA ASN A 285 14.41 1.90 18.23
C ASN A 285 14.70 3.39 17.94
N VAL A 286 13.78 4.31 18.24
CA VAL A 286 14.10 5.76 18.23
C VAL A 286 15.16 6.05 19.29
N LEU A 287 14.94 5.63 20.55
CA LEU A 287 15.82 5.95 21.67
C LEU A 287 17.25 5.42 21.49
N ILE A 288 17.41 4.18 21.00
CA ILE A 288 18.75 3.61 20.82
C ILE A 288 19.57 4.39 19.78
N ASN A 289 18.95 4.87 18.71
CA ASN A 289 19.62 5.70 17.71
C ASN A 289 19.90 7.12 18.24
N LEU A 290 18.96 7.71 19.00
CA LEU A 290 19.15 9.05 19.60
C LEU A 290 20.19 9.08 20.72
N LYS A 291 20.51 7.93 21.33
CA LYS A 291 21.65 7.82 22.25
C LYS A 291 22.97 8.16 21.55
N GLU A 292 23.12 7.75 20.29
CA GLU A 292 24.32 7.96 19.48
C GLU A 292 24.29 9.31 18.73
N ALA A 293 23.09 9.83 18.44
CA ALA A 293 22.89 11.15 17.85
C ALA A 293 21.74 11.90 18.54
N PRO A 294 22.02 12.63 19.64
CA PRO A 294 20.98 13.34 20.39
C PRO A 294 20.19 14.35 19.55
N ASP A 295 18.87 14.33 19.75
CA ASP A 295 17.87 15.22 19.14
C ASP A 295 16.64 15.29 20.07
N GLU A 296 16.53 16.37 20.85
CA GLU A 296 15.48 16.52 21.86
C GLU A 296 14.08 16.75 21.25
N GLU A 297 13.99 17.35 20.06
CA GLU A 297 12.72 17.54 19.36
C GLU A 297 12.16 16.18 18.92
N MET A 298 13.01 15.34 18.31
CA MET A 298 12.62 14.00 17.88
C MET A 298 12.23 13.12 19.07
N LYS A 299 12.98 13.20 20.17
CA LYS A 299 12.69 12.48 21.41
C LYS A 299 11.35 12.90 22.00
N GLY A 300 11.11 14.21 22.16
CA GLY A 300 9.85 14.75 22.69
C GLY A 300 8.65 14.37 21.82
N LYS A 301 8.82 14.36 20.50
CA LYS A 301 7.78 13.89 19.57
C LYS A 301 7.48 12.40 19.77
N ALA A 302 8.52 11.55 19.86
CA ALA A 302 8.36 10.13 20.09
C ALA A 302 7.65 9.82 21.42
N GLU A 303 7.99 10.53 22.50
CA GLU A 303 7.32 10.39 23.79
C GLU A 303 5.83 10.80 23.73
N SER A 304 5.52 11.86 22.99
CA SER A 304 4.13 12.29 22.78
C SER A 304 3.32 11.24 22.01
N LEU A 305 3.88 10.73 20.91
CA LEU A 305 3.26 9.66 20.12
C LEU A 305 3.06 8.40 20.97
N LEU A 306 4.05 8.00 21.77
CA LEU A 306 3.93 6.81 22.63
C LEU A 306 2.76 6.92 23.63
N ARG A 307 2.58 8.08 24.25
CA ARG A 307 1.44 8.32 25.15
C ARG A 307 0.12 8.16 24.42
N GLN A 308 0.00 8.77 23.24
CA GLN A 308 -1.21 8.68 22.41
C GLN A 308 -1.49 7.23 21.96
N ILE A 309 -0.45 6.48 21.59
CA ILE A 309 -0.56 5.07 21.17
C ILE A 309 -1.11 4.21 22.32
N ARG A 310 -0.58 4.39 23.53
CA ARG A 310 -1.05 3.67 24.73
C ARG A 310 -2.51 3.98 25.02
N GLU A 311 -2.85 5.27 25.08
CA GLU A 311 -4.21 5.72 25.35
C GLU A 311 -5.21 5.17 24.33
N LEU A 312 -4.91 5.28 23.03
CA LEU A 312 -5.78 4.76 21.98
C LEU A 312 -5.91 3.23 22.06
N SER A 313 -4.81 2.50 22.29
CA SER A 313 -4.84 1.04 22.41
C SER A 313 -5.72 0.58 23.57
N ASP A 314 -5.59 1.21 24.74
CA ASP A 314 -6.38 0.87 25.92
C ASP A 314 -7.86 1.21 25.72
N GLN A 315 -8.18 2.39 25.19
CA GLN A 315 -9.56 2.78 24.87
C GLN A 315 -10.24 1.79 23.90
N ILE A 316 -9.50 1.31 22.91
CA ILE A 316 -10.02 0.31 21.96
C ILE A 316 -10.23 -1.03 22.66
N LEU A 317 -9.30 -1.46 23.50
CA LEU A 317 -9.47 -2.71 24.24
C LEU A 317 -10.68 -2.66 25.17
N ASP A 318 -10.83 -1.59 25.94
CA ASP A 318 -11.96 -1.41 26.86
C ASP A 318 -13.29 -1.48 26.10
N ARG A 319 -13.34 -0.87 24.91
CA ARG A 319 -14.50 -0.94 24.01
C ARG A 319 -14.76 -2.36 23.52
N VAL A 320 -13.73 -3.09 23.11
CA VAL A 320 -13.84 -4.48 22.65
C VAL A 320 -14.35 -5.36 23.78
N LEU A 321 -13.79 -5.24 24.98
CA LEU A 321 -14.22 -6.00 26.16
C LEU A 321 -15.68 -5.70 26.51
N SER A 322 -16.06 -4.42 26.58
CA SER A 322 -17.44 -4.00 26.83
C SER A 322 -18.44 -4.58 25.81
N ARG A 323 -18.04 -4.69 24.53
CA ARG A 323 -18.87 -5.31 23.49
C ARG A 323 -18.95 -6.83 23.59
N LEU A 324 -17.95 -7.49 24.18
CA LEU A 324 -17.91 -8.95 24.35
C LEU A 324 -18.71 -9.43 25.57
N GLY A 325 -18.94 -8.56 26.56
CA GLY A 325 -19.60 -8.89 27.83
C GLY A 325 -18.59 -9.28 28.91
#